data_AF-A0A927S6M2-F1
#
_entry.id   AF-A0A927S6M2-F1
#
_cell.length_a   1.000
_cell.length_b   1.000
_cell.length_c   1.000
_cell.angle_alpha   90.00
_cell.angle_beta   90.00
_cell.angle_gamma   90.00
#
_symmetry.space_group_name_H-M   'P 1'
#
loop_
_entity.id
_entity.type
_entity.pdbx_description
1 polymer ?
#
loop_
_entity_poly.entity_id
_entity_poly.type
_entity_poly.pdbx_seq_one_letter_code
_entity_poly.pdbx_strand_id
1 'polypeptide(L)'
;MFAQMLQNLAGNLTDVLVYTATVIIFVVGLIKCVFPVRNAAHKLRRGVRALETMPPQSGERPVWQDSVFLGKKLQGAWRRFLVNAEQLDARGLACNLDDYINDETVIYSVGHIPLGEVIPSLLTSLGILGTFIGLMRGLGGLDVSDAAKTMESIPDMIGGMTFAFSTSIVGVACSLVFNVLNRMAIGSATGAIDEFREAFADLVMQRPLDENVQMIIQQRDRDQLLRRMSGDMATRVGGSVAEAVERSLVPVTQQMSQFIMGQTQAQIDGVSTIAQQFVRQMNTALGNQLLQLGETLTQVNQSHQINYESLQGAMAAADQLMDQMAHVQQANEQIMTRFEGYISSMEDAQRNNDAFLTHGSQVLSGMIASAEEQNALLDKIRNHQRELQVDMRDYADWSSRALSAVQTQSKDLAQVSQDMKKSAETLGKSYNTFVQNIGSGLNKSVGLFDENVNSVLNALNERLKAIQAAAEVKGADSESLIGQMAALQHTMTDIAACLEKIGAKLSKEVASV
;
A
#
# COMPACT_ATOMS: atom_id res chain seq x y z
N MET A 1 23.53 -40.76 -22.39
CA MET A 1 23.70 -39.92 -23.58
C MET A 1 22.39 -39.29 -24.07
N PHE A 2 21.36 -40.05 -24.50
CA PHE A 2 20.11 -39.48 -25.02
C PHE A 2 19.31 -38.68 -23.97
N ALA A 3 19.23 -39.15 -22.72
CA ALA A 3 18.57 -38.45 -21.62
C ALA A 3 19.26 -37.13 -21.21
N GLN A 4 20.60 -37.13 -21.15
CA GLN A 4 21.41 -35.92 -20.92
C GLN A 4 21.25 -34.91 -22.06
N MET A 5 21.17 -35.37 -23.31
CA MET A 5 20.96 -34.50 -24.45
C MET A 5 19.56 -33.87 -24.43
N LEU A 6 18.54 -34.61 -24.00
CA LEU A 6 17.16 -34.11 -23.81
C LEU A 6 17.05 -33.10 -22.67
N GLN A 7 17.76 -33.32 -21.55
CA GLN A 7 17.83 -32.35 -20.44
C GLN A 7 18.52 -31.05 -20.86
N ASN A 8 19.62 -31.13 -21.60
CA ASN A 8 20.32 -29.93 -22.11
C ASN A 8 19.48 -29.16 -23.14
N LEU A 9 18.74 -29.87 -24.00
CA LEU A 9 17.83 -29.25 -24.97
C LEU A 9 16.65 -28.56 -24.27
N ALA A 10 16.03 -29.22 -23.30
CA ALA A 10 14.91 -28.69 -22.53
C ALA A 10 15.31 -27.46 -21.68
N GLY A 11 16.51 -27.48 -21.12
CA GLY A 11 17.09 -26.35 -20.41
C GLY A 11 17.25 -25.12 -21.31
N ASN A 12 17.93 -25.28 -22.45
CA ASN A 12 18.15 -24.18 -23.39
C ASN A 12 16.84 -23.62 -23.98
N LEU A 13 15.82 -24.48 -24.16
CA LEU A 13 14.51 -24.06 -24.65
C LEU A 13 13.78 -23.17 -23.64
N THR A 14 13.89 -23.52 -22.35
CA THR A 14 13.29 -22.75 -21.25
C THR A 14 13.95 -21.38 -21.13
N ASP A 15 15.27 -21.33 -21.25
CA ASP A 15 16.06 -20.10 -21.20
C ASP A 15 15.64 -19.14 -22.34
N VAL A 16 15.56 -19.65 -23.56
CA VAL A 16 15.10 -18.88 -24.73
C VAL A 16 13.67 -18.39 -24.56
N LEU A 17 12.77 -19.20 -23.99
CA LEU A 17 11.37 -18.84 -23.80
C LEU A 17 11.23 -17.65 -22.86
N VAL A 18 11.92 -17.65 -21.72
CA VAL A 18 11.85 -16.56 -20.73
C VAL A 18 12.36 -15.24 -21.34
N TYR A 19 13.52 -15.24 -21.99
CA TYR A 19 14.03 -14.02 -22.63
C TYR A 19 13.13 -13.53 -23.76
N THR A 20 12.62 -14.45 -24.59
CA THR A 20 11.72 -14.11 -25.69
C THR A 20 10.42 -13.50 -25.17
N ALA A 21 9.87 -14.05 -24.08
CA ALA A 21 8.70 -13.48 -23.43
C ALA A 21 8.97 -12.07 -22.87
N THR A 22 10.12 -11.84 -22.21
CA THR A 22 10.51 -10.50 -21.75
C THR A 22 10.58 -9.50 -22.89
N VAL A 23 11.25 -9.88 -23.99
CA VAL A 23 11.40 -9.02 -25.18
C VAL A 23 10.05 -8.73 -25.82
N ILE A 24 9.17 -9.74 -25.97
CA ILE A 24 7.84 -9.56 -26.54
C ILE A 24 7.03 -8.58 -25.69
N ILE A 25 6.96 -8.77 -24.37
CA ILE A 25 6.20 -7.89 -23.48
C ILE A 25 6.74 -6.46 -23.56
N PHE A 26 8.06 -6.30 -23.52
CA PHE A 26 8.70 -4.99 -23.62
C PHE A 26 8.39 -4.28 -24.96
N VAL A 27 8.52 -4.99 -26.09
CA VAL A 27 8.24 -4.46 -27.43
C VAL A 27 6.76 -4.13 -27.60
N VAL A 28 5.86 -5.00 -27.16
CA VAL A 28 4.41 -4.73 -27.18
C VAL A 28 4.09 -3.48 -26.38
N GLY A 29 4.70 -3.33 -25.20
CA GLY A 29 4.58 -2.13 -24.39
C GLY A 29 5.01 -0.86 -25.11
N LEU A 30 6.18 -0.89 -25.74
CA LEU A 30 6.66 0.27 -26.50
C LEU A 30 5.71 0.63 -27.65
N ILE A 31 5.25 -0.36 -28.42
CA ILE A 31 4.39 -0.17 -29.59
C ILE A 31 2.99 0.30 -29.21
N LYS A 32 2.43 -0.17 -28.09
CA LYS A 32 1.04 0.10 -27.70
C LYS A 32 0.87 1.26 -26.72
N CYS A 33 1.87 1.52 -25.87
CA CYS A 33 1.78 2.57 -24.84
C CYS A 33 2.65 3.77 -25.19
N VAL A 34 3.94 3.57 -25.48
CA VAL A 34 4.92 4.67 -25.60
C VAL A 34 4.87 5.37 -26.96
N PHE A 35 5.01 4.62 -28.06
CA PHE A 35 5.06 5.19 -29.42
C PHE A 35 3.78 5.95 -29.82
N PRO A 36 2.56 5.48 -29.52
CA PRO A 36 1.33 6.19 -29.87
C PRO A 36 1.23 7.56 -29.20
N VAL A 37 1.52 7.63 -27.90
CA VAL A 37 1.47 8.86 -27.10
C VAL A 37 2.55 9.84 -27.58
N ARG A 38 3.78 9.36 -27.82
CA ARG A 38 4.86 10.20 -28.37
C ARG A 38 4.53 10.73 -29.77
N ASN A 39 3.89 9.93 -30.62
CA ASN A 39 3.47 10.37 -31.94
C ASN A 39 2.33 11.40 -31.85
N ALA A 40 1.37 11.24 -30.93
CA ALA A 40 0.33 12.23 -30.68
C ALA A 40 0.93 13.58 -30.23
N ALA A 41 1.85 13.55 -29.27
CA ALA A 41 2.60 14.74 -28.84
C ALA A 41 3.34 15.43 -30.00
N HIS A 42 4.00 14.64 -30.87
CA HIS A 42 4.67 15.19 -32.03
C HIS A 42 3.71 15.83 -33.04
N LYS A 43 2.51 15.25 -33.22
CA LYS A 43 1.47 15.83 -34.10
C LYS A 43 0.91 17.14 -33.54
N LEU A 44 0.68 17.23 -32.23
CA LEU A 44 0.25 18.46 -31.56
C LEU A 44 1.29 19.58 -31.73
N ARG A 45 2.57 19.30 -31.45
CA ARG A 45 3.68 20.27 -31.67
C ARG A 45 3.88 20.65 -33.14
N ARG A 46 3.56 19.75 -34.06
CA ARG A 46 3.53 20.09 -35.49
C ARG A 46 2.35 21.01 -35.80
N GLY A 47 1.20 20.80 -35.15
CA GLY A 47 0.04 21.69 -35.20
C GLY A 47 0.38 23.08 -34.71
N VAL A 48 1.03 23.22 -33.54
CA VAL A 48 1.54 24.51 -33.02
C VAL A 48 2.37 25.25 -34.06
N ARG A 49 3.41 24.59 -34.59
CA ARG A 49 4.27 25.20 -35.62
C ARG A 49 3.50 25.59 -36.89
N ALA A 50 2.47 24.83 -37.25
CA ALA A 50 1.62 25.16 -38.40
C ALA A 50 0.72 26.38 -38.13
N LEU A 51 0.30 26.60 -36.87
CA LEU A 51 -0.44 27.80 -36.46
C LEU A 51 0.48 29.04 -36.46
N GLU A 52 1.69 28.92 -35.91
CA GLU A 52 2.66 30.02 -35.83
C GLU A 52 3.15 30.49 -37.20
N THR A 53 3.27 29.56 -38.15
CA THR A 53 3.75 29.85 -39.51
C THR A 53 2.63 30.23 -40.47
N MET A 54 1.38 30.30 -40.01
CA MET A 54 0.25 30.65 -40.86
C MET A 54 0.33 32.15 -41.25
N PRO A 55 0.30 32.48 -42.56
CA PRO A 55 0.29 33.87 -43.00
C PRO A 55 -1.00 34.57 -42.53
N PRO A 56 -0.93 35.82 -42.03
CA PRO A 56 -2.04 36.45 -41.31
C PRO A 56 -3.30 36.75 -42.13
N GLN A 57 -3.33 36.57 -43.46
CA GLN A 57 -4.47 37.04 -44.28
C GLN A 57 -4.50 36.55 -45.74
N SER A 58 -4.05 35.33 -46.05
CA SER A 58 -4.35 34.73 -47.37
C SER A 58 -5.74 34.12 -47.32
N GLY A 59 -6.68 34.57 -48.17
CA GLY A 59 -8.09 34.12 -48.24
C GLY A 59 -8.32 32.62 -48.58
N GLU A 60 -7.34 31.77 -48.32
CA GLU A 60 -7.45 30.32 -48.27
C GLU A 60 -7.96 29.88 -46.88
N ARG A 61 -8.64 28.74 -46.82
CA ARG A 61 -9.14 28.21 -45.54
C ARG A 61 -7.97 27.95 -44.59
N PRO A 62 -8.05 28.37 -43.31
CA PRO A 62 -6.98 28.13 -42.37
C PRO A 62 -6.67 26.64 -42.21
N VAL A 63 -5.38 26.32 -42.07
CA VAL A 63 -4.87 24.93 -42.00
C VAL A 63 -5.49 24.16 -40.83
N TRP A 64 -5.89 24.85 -39.76
CA TRP A 64 -6.53 24.25 -38.59
C TRP A 64 -7.98 23.79 -38.84
N GLN A 65 -8.68 24.34 -39.85
CA GLN A 65 -10.04 23.92 -40.21
C GLN A 65 -10.09 22.57 -40.95
N ASP A 66 -8.94 21.98 -41.30
CA ASP A 66 -8.91 20.62 -41.81
C ASP A 66 -9.16 19.61 -40.69
N SER A 67 -10.11 18.69 -40.91
CA SER A 67 -10.37 17.56 -40.00
C SER A 67 -9.14 16.67 -39.75
N VAL A 68 -8.15 16.66 -40.66
CA VAL A 68 -6.94 15.83 -40.59
C VAL A 68 -5.75 16.56 -39.92
N PHE A 69 -5.94 17.82 -39.49
CA PHE A 69 -4.88 18.67 -38.95
C PHE A 69 -4.05 18.02 -37.83
N LEU A 70 -4.70 17.45 -36.82
CA LEU A 70 -4.04 16.76 -35.69
C LEU A 70 -3.69 15.27 -35.98
N GLY A 71 -3.98 14.80 -37.20
CA GLY A 71 -3.74 13.43 -37.65
C GLY A 71 -4.88 12.45 -37.36
N LYS A 72 -4.80 11.27 -38.00
CA LYS A 72 -5.89 10.26 -38.02
C LYS A 72 -6.39 9.81 -36.65
N LYS A 73 -5.52 9.72 -35.65
CA LYS A 73 -5.90 9.26 -34.30
C LYS A 73 -6.71 10.30 -33.52
N LEU A 74 -6.46 11.59 -33.75
CA LEU A 74 -7.16 12.69 -33.09
C LEU A 74 -8.25 13.31 -33.98
N GLN A 75 -8.37 12.87 -35.24
CA GLN A 75 -9.37 13.36 -36.20
C GLN A 75 -10.80 13.31 -35.66
N GLY A 76 -11.17 12.27 -34.90
CA GLY A 76 -12.50 12.17 -34.31
C GLY A 76 -12.81 13.29 -33.33
N ALA A 77 -11.88 13.54 -32.39
CA ALA A 77 -12.00 14.62 -31.42
C ALA A 77 -11.93 15.99 -32.09
N TRP A 78 -10.98 16.17 -33.02
CA TRP A 78 -10.81 17.42 -33.76
C TRP A 78 -12.02 17.76 -34.63
N ARG A 79 -12.61 16.79 -35.32
CA ARG A 79 -13.83 17.01 -36.11
C ARG A 79 -15.02 17.43 -35.24
N ARG A 80 -15.16 16.86 -34.04
CA ARG A 80 -16.21 17.27 -33.09
C ARG A 80 -15.99 18.70 -32.62
N PHE A 81 -14.75 19.06 -32.31
CA PHE A 81 -14.38 20.44 -31.99
C PHE A 81 -14.76 21.38 -33.14
N LEU A 82 -14.35 21.09 -34.39
CA LEU A 82 -14.63 21.96 -35.53
C LEU A 82 -16.13 22.20 -35.77
N VAL A 83 -16.96 21.14 -35.72
CA VAL A 83 -18.41 21.26 -35.91
C VAL A 83 -19.05 22.10 -34.80
N ASN A 84 -18.64 21.88 -33.55
CA ASN A 84 -19.21 22.61 -32.41
C ASN A 84 -18.67 24.05 -32.35
N ALA A 85 -17.42 24.28 -32.71
CA ALA A 85 -16.84 25.60 -32.83
C ALA A 85 -17.55 26.42 -33.91
N GLU A 86 -17.82 25.85 -35.09
CA GLU A 86 -18.58 26.52 -36.16
C GLU A 86 -20.02 26.87 -35.73
N GLN A 87 -20.69 25.97 -35.02
CA GLN A 87 -22.04 26.22 -34.49
C GLN A 87 -22.08 27.28 -33.37
N LEU A 88 -21.07 27.30 -32.51
CA LEU A 88 -20.98 28.25 -31.40
C LEU A 88 -20.52 29.63 -31.88
N ASP A 89 -19.63 29.68 -32.87
CA ASP A 89 -19.20 30.92 -33.55
C ASP A 89 -20.39 31.58 -34.26
N ALA A 90 -21.24 30.79 -34.95
CA ALA A 90 -22.49 31.28 -35.53
C ALA A 90 -23.48 31.87 -34.49
N ARG A 91 -23.28 31.56 -33.20
CA ARG A 91 -24.07 32.06 -32.06
C ARG A 91 -23.32 33.10 -31.22
N GLY A 92 -22.08 33.45 -31.57
CA GLY A 92 -21.23 34.37 -30.81
C GLY A 92 -20.75 33.84 -29.45
N LEU A 93 -20.76 32.52 -29.25
CA LEU A 93 -20.33 31.85 -28.02
C LEU A 93 -18.92 31.24 -28.18
N ALA A 94 -18.12 31.28 -27.11
CA ALA A 94 -16.79 30.66 -27.12
C ALA A 94 -16.89 29.13 -27.04
N CYS A 95 -16.10 28.43 -27.86
CA CYS A 95 -15.94 26.98 -27.76
C CYS A 95 -14.65 26.65 -27.00
N ASN A 96 -14.75 25.93 -25.87
CA ASN A 96 -13.57 25.53 -25.11
C ASN A 96 -12.87 24.35 -25.80
N LEU A 97 -11.59 24.54 -26.11
CA LEU A 97 -10.75 23.50 -26.71
C LEU A 97 -10.54 22.29 -25.77
N ASP A 98 -10.51 22.54 -24.46
CA ASP A 98 -10.21 21.55 -23.41
C ASP A 98 -11.23 20.41 -23.34
N ASP A 99 -12.47 20.67 -23.78
CA ASP A 99 -13.52 19.65 -23.81
C ASP A 99 -13.26 18.57 -24.86
N TYR A 100 -12.39 18.85 -25.84
CA TYR A 100 -12.13 17.98 -26.98
C TYR A 100 -10.68 17.49 -27.05
N ILE A 101 -9.71 18.35 -26.71
CA ILE A 101 -8.29 18.01 -26.70
C ILE A 101 -7.81 18.12 -25.25
N ASN A 102 -7.66 16.97 -24.61
CA ASN A 102 -7.30 16.83 -23.20
C ASN A 102 -6.50 15.55 -22.97
N ASP A 103 -6.06 15.33 -21.73
CA ASP A 103 -5.31 14.15 -21.34
C ASP A 103 -6.06 12.86 -21.67
N GLU A 104 -7.37 12.80 -21.43
CA GLU A 104 -8.21 11.62 -21.74
C GLU A 104 -8.18 11.24 -23.22
N THR A 105 -8.33 12.23 -24.09
CA THR A 105 -8.37 11.99 -25.53
C THR A 105 -6.99 11.75 -26.14
N VAL A 106 -5.95 12.45 -25.68
CA VAL A 106 -4.60 12.38 -26.27
C VAL A 106 -3.72 11.31 -25.63
N ILE A 107 -3.89 11.05 -24.33
CA ILE A 107 -3.05 10.14 -23.56
C ILE A 107 -3.79 8.81 -23.34
N TYR A 108 -4.99 8.83 -22.74
CA TYR A 108 -5.71 7.61 -22.35
C TYR A 108 -6.38 6.88 -23.53
N SER A 109 -6.93 7.60 -24.51
CA SER A 109 -7.56 6.96 -25.67
C SER A 109 -6.56 6.44 -26.71
N VAL A 110 -5.39 7.10 -26.81
CA VAL A 110 -4.38 6.79 -27.83
C VAL A 110 -3.31 5.82 -27.30
N GLY A 111 -2.89 5.98 -26.05
CA GLY A 111 -2.03 5.05 -25.32
C GLY A 111 -2.89 4.20 -24.40
N HIS A 112 -2.79 2.88 -24.46
CA HIS A 112 -3.54 2.02 -23.55
C HIS A 112 -2.91 2.11 -22.14
N ILE A 113 -3.22 3.16 -21.38
CA ILE A 113 -2.59 3.46 -20.08
C ILE A 113 -2.69 2.31 -19.08
N PRO A 114 -3.83 1.59 -18.93
CA PRO A 114 -3.90 0.44 -18.05
C PRO A 114 -2.89 -0.66 -18.40
N LEU A 115 -2.59 -0.85 -19.69
CA LEU A 115 -1.55 -1.79 -20.13
C LEU A 115 -0.16 -1.28 -19.73
N GLY A 116 0.09 0.02 -19.84
CA GLY A 116 1.35 0.67 -19.48
C GLY A 116 1.67 0.57 -17.99
N GLU A 117 0.67 0.54 -17.12
CA GLU A 117 0.85 0.34 -15.67
C GLU A 117 1.23 -1.10 -15.31
N VAL A 118 0.73 -2.07 -16.09
CA VAL A 118 0.92 -3.51 -15.83
C VAL A 118 2.22 -4.06 -16.44
N ILE A 119 2.73 -3.49 -17.54
CA ILE A 119 3.95 -3.98 -18.19
C ILE A 119 5.20 -4.03 -17.28
N PRO A 120 5.55 -2.97 -16.50
CA PRO A 120 6.70 -3.02 -15.59
C PRO A 120 6.58 -4.15 -14.55
N SER A 121 5.38 -4.36 -14.00
CA SER A 121 5.14 -5.40 -13.00
C SER A 121 5.24 -6.80 -13.62
N LEU A 122 4.76 -7.00 -14.84
CA LEU A 122 4.93 -8.25 -15.60
C LEU A 122 6.39 -8.54 -15.93
N LEU A 123 7.17 -7.54 -16.37
CA LEU A 123 8.60 -7.73 -16.66
C LEU A 123 9.40 -8.12 -15.41
N THR A 124 9.06 -7.51 -14.27
CA THR A 124 9.69 -7.81 -12.99
C THR A 124 9.29 -9.20 -12.49
N SER A 125 8.00 -9.55 -12.57
CA SER A 125 7.53 -10.88 -12.15
C SER A 125 8.10 -12.00 -13.03
N LEU A 126 8.26 -11.77 -14.33
CA LEU A 126 8.88 -12.72 -15.25
C LEU A 126 10.38 -12.91 -14.93
N GLY A 127 11.09 -11.85 -14.51
CA GLY A 127 12.47 -11.95 -14.02
C GLY A 127 12.58 -12.76 -12.73
N ILE A 128 11.64 -12.57 -11.79
CA ILE A 128 11.56 -13.38 -10.56
C ILE A 128 11.27 -14.85 -10.90
N LEU A 129 10.35 -15.11 -11.83
CA LEU A 129 10.04 -16.46 -12.31
C LEU A 129 11.27 -17.14 -12.94
N GLY A 130 12.01 -16.41 -13.78
CA GLY A 130 13.27 -16.88 -14.35
C GLY A 130 14.31 -17.23 -13.29
N THR A 131 14.37 -16.45 -12.21
CA THR A 131 15.23 -16.72 -11.04
C THR A 131 14.87 -18.05 -10.38
N PHE A 132 13.59 -18.29 -10.12
CA PHE A 132 13.14 -19.55 -9.52
C PHE A 132 13.44 -20.75 -10.41
N ILE A 133 13.23 -20.64 -11.71
CA ILE A 133 13.53 -21.71 -12.68
C ILE A 133 15.04 -21.99 -12.71
N GLY A 134 15.88 -20.95 -12.75
CA GLY A 134 17.33 -21.09 -12.75
C GLY A 134 17.89 -21.73 -11.48
N LEU A 135 17.38 -21.33 -10.31
CA LEU A 135 17.77 -21.94 -9.04
C LEU A 135 17.28 -23.39 -8.93
N MET A 136 16.06 -23.70 -9.37
CA MET A 136 15.54 -25.07 -9.37
C MET A 136 16.37 -25.99 -10.26
N ARG A 137 16.79 -25.51 -11.44
CA ARG A 137 17.69 -26.24 -12.35
C ARG A 137 19.08 -26.40 -11.76
N GLY A 138 19.65 -25.34 -11.18
CA GLY A 138 20.99 -25.35 -10.59
C GLY A 138 21.11 -26.25 -9.35
N LEU A 139 20.07 -26.26 -8.50
CA LEU A 139 20.02 -27.12 -7.31
C LEU A 139 19.57 -28.55 -7.64
N GLY A 140 18.69 -28.73 -8.62
CA GLY A 140 18.21 -30.04 -9.04
C GLY A 140 19.28 -30.91 -9.70
N GLY A 141 20.38 -30.31 -10.18
CA GLY A 141 21.54 -31.02 -10.71
C GLY A 141 22.59 -31.40 -9.67
N LEU A 142 22.44 -31.02 -8.41
CA LEU A 142 23.46 -31.26 -7.38
C LEU A 142 23.37 -32.68 -6.81
N ASP A 143 24.35 -33.53 -7.15
CA ASP A 143 24.51 -34.86 -6.51
C ASP A 143 25.57 -34.80 -5.40
N VAL A 144 25.10 -34.76 -4.15
CA VAL A 144 25.95 -34.72 -2.94
C VAL A 144 26.36 -36.11 -2.43
N SER A 145 26.05 -37.17 -3.17
CA SER A 145 26.28 -38.55 -2.73
C SER A 145 27.75 -38.97 -2.80
N ASP A 146 28.57 -38.29 -3.61
CA ASP A 146 30.00 -38.57 -3.79
C ASP A 146 30.76 -37.27 -4.07
N ALA A 147 31.98 -37.13 -3.55
CA ALA A 147 32.83 -35.95 -3.74
C ALA A 147 33.18 -35.72 -5.21
N ALA A 148 33.39 -36.80 -5.99
CA ALA A 148 33.65 -36.71 -7.42
C ALA A 148 32.42 -36.20 -8.21
N LYS A 149 31.23 -36.72 -7.88
CA LYS A 149 29.96 -36.31 -8.50
C LYS A 149 29.54 -34.91 -8.08
N THR A 150 29.84 -34.51 -6.85
CA THR A 150 29.65 -33.14 -6.38
C THR A 150 30.49 -32.19 -7.23
N MET A 151 31.75 -32.53 -7.48
CA MET A 151 32.65 -31.70 -8.30
C MET A 151 32.19 -31.59 -9.76
N GLU A 152 31.59 -32.66 -10.31
CA GLU A 152 30.98 -32.68 -11.64
C GLU A 152 29.67 -31.86 -11.72
N SER A 153 28.96 -31.71 -10.59
CA SER A 153 27.68 -30.97 -10.51
C SER A 153 27.84 -29.45 -10.32
N ILE A 154 29.01 -28.98 -9.88
CA ILE A 154 29.27 -27.55 -9.62
C ILE A 154 29.08 -26.66 -10.87
N PRO A 155 29.60 -27.03 -12.07
CA PRO A 155 29.40 -26.24 -13.28
C PRO A 155 27.92 -26.05 -13.66
N ASP A 156 27.10 -27.10 -13.52
CA ASP A 156 25.66 -27.05 -13.80
C ASP A 156 24.92 -26.15 -12.80
N MET A 157 25.31 -26.21 -11.53
CA MET A 157 24.81 -25.31 -10.48
C MET A 157 25.13 -23.85 -10.80
N ILE A 158 26.37 -23.55 -11.21
CA ILE A 158 26.82 -22.20 -11.59
C ILE A 158 26.08 -21.71 -12.84
N GLY A 159 25.83 -22.59 -13.81
CA GLY A 159 25.04 -22.29 -15.01
C GLY A 159 23.60 -21.88 -14.67
N GLY A 160 22.92 -22.65 -13.82
CA GLY A 160 21.57 -22.33 -13.34
C GLY A 160 21.51 -21.03 -12.54
N MET A 161 22.51 -20.78 -11.69
CA MET A 161 22.63 -19.55 -10.91
C MET A 161 22.88 -18.32 -11.80
N THR A 162 23.72 -18.46 -12.82
CA THR A 162 24.00 -17.38 -13.79
C THR A 162 22.76 -17.04 -14.62
N PHE A 163 22.01 -18.06 -15.06
CA PHE A 163 20.70 -17.86 -15.70
C PHE A 163 19.72 -17.14 -14.77
N ALA A 164 19.62 -17.59 -13.51
CA ALA A 164 18.74 -16.97 -12.52
C ALA A 164 19.03 -15.46 -12.34
N PHE A 165 20.28 -15.09 -12.12
CA PHE A 165 20.67 -13.68 -11.97
C PHE A 165 20.46 -12.87 -13.24
N SER A 166 20.86 -13.40 -14.39
CA SER A 166 20.76 -12.66 -15.65
C SER A 166 19.30 -12.39 -16.05
N THR A 167 18.38 -13.33 -15.85
CA THR A 167 16.94 -13.09 -16.08
C THR A 167 16.36 -12.04 -15.14
N SER A 168 16.77 -12.04 -13.86
CA SER A 168 16.35 -11.03 -12.89
C SER A 168 16.83 -9.62 -13.28
N ILE A 169 18.12 -9.50 -13.63
CA ILE A 169 18.73 -8.23 -14.07
C ILE A 169 18.01 -7.70 -15.31
N VAL A 170 17.76 -8.56 -16.31
CA VAL A 170 17.07 -8.16 -17.53
C VAL A 170 15.61 -7.75 -17.24
N GLY A 171 14.88 -8.50 -16.40
CA GLY A 171 13.51 -8.16 -16.02
C GLY A 171 13.42 -6.79 -15.33
N VAL A 172 14.29 -6.53 -14.34
CA VAL A 172 14.34 -5.26 -13.62
C VAL A 172 14.80 -4.11 -14.53
N ALA A 173 15.84 -4.32 -15.33
CA ALA A 173 16.35 -3.29 -16.24
C ALA A 173 15.29 -2.91 -17.30
N CYS A 174 14.65 -3.89 -17.94
CA CYS A 174 13.57 -3.65 -18.90
C CYS A 174 12.37 -2.95 -18.24
N SER A 175 11.99 -3.34 -17.02
CA SER A 175 10.91 -2.69 -16.25
C SER A 175 11.22 -1.21 -15.99
N LEU A 176 12.43 -0.90 -15.53
CA LEU A 176 12.86 0.46 -15.24
C LEU A 176 12.93 1.32 -16.52
N VAL A 177 13.56 0.80 -17.56
CA VAL A 177 13.66 1.49 -18.87
C VAL A 177 12.26 1.76 -19.43
N PHE A 178 11.37 0.78 -19.39
CA PHE A 178 10.00 0.97 -19.86
C PHE A 178 9.26 2.05 -19.05
N ASN A 179 9.36 2.02 -17.71
CA ASN A 179 8.70 3.01 -16.85
C ASN A 179 9.20 4.43 -17.14
N VAL A 180 10.51 4.62 -17.27
CA VAL A 180 11.11 5.92 -17.64
C VAL A 180 10.59 6.38 -19.01
N LEU A 181 10.62 5.51 -20.03
CA LEU A 181 10.14 5.85 -21.37
C LEU A 181 8.64 6.19 -21.38
N ASN A 182 7.82 5.44 -20.65
CA ASN A 182 6.39 5.68 -20.54
C ASN A 182 6.11 7.02 -19.87
N ARG A 183 6.79 7.32 -18.75
CA ARG A 183 6.62 8.59 -18.03
C ARG A 183 7.11 9.79 -18.84
N MET A 184 8.23 9.64 -19.57
CA MET A 184 8.70 10.67 -20.50
C MET A 184 7.73 10.89 -21.66
N ALA A 185 7.10 9.84 -22.18
CA ALA A 185 6.11 9.98 -23.26
C ALA A 185 4.84 10.69 -22.79
N ILE A 186 4.32 10.33 -21.61
CA ILE A 186 3.17 10.99 -20.99
C ILE A 186 3.49 12.46 -20.72
N GLY A 187 4.61 12.76 -20.06
CA GLY A 187 5.01 14.14 -19.79
C GLY A 187 5.22 14.97 -21.05
N SER A 188 5.80 14.38 -22.11
CA SER A 188 5.90 15.06 -23.40
C SER A 188 4.55 15.28 -24.08
N ALA A 189 3.54 14.44 -23.84
CA ALA A 189 2.21 14.61 -24.39
C ALA A 189 1.45 15.70 -23.65
N THR A 190 1.44 15.70 -22.32
CA THR A 190 0.84 16.76 -21.51
C THR A 190 1.42 18.13 -21.89
N GLY A 191 2.75 18.27 -21.93
CA GLY A 191 3.36 19.53 -22.35
C GLY A 191 3.04 19.93 -23.80
N ALA A 192 2.81 18.97 -24.71
CA ALA A 192 2.40 19.26 -26.08
C ALA A 192 0.91 19.66 -26.18
N ILE A 193 0.06 19.19 -25.27
CA ILE A 193 -1.34 19.62 -25.15
C ILE A 193 -1.38 21.07 -24.67
N ASP A 194 -0.62 21.40 -23.63
CA ASP A 194 -0.54 22.76 -23.09
C ASP A 194 -0.01 23.76 -24.13
N GLU A 195 1.12 23.43 -24.79
CA GLU A 195 1.67 24.25 -25.89
C GLU A 195 0.63 24.46 -27.01
N PHE A 196 -0.12 23.41 -27.36
CA PHE A 196 -1.14 23.50 -28.40
C PHE A 196 -2.32 24.36 -27.97
N ARG A 197 -2.77 24.21 -26.73
CA ARG A 197 -3.86 24.99 -26.14
C ARG A 197 -3.53 26.47 -26.12
N GLU A 198 -2.34 26.82 -25.62
CA GLU A 198 -1.88 28.21 -25.54
C GLU A 198 -1.74 28.83 -26.94
N ALA A 199 -1.04 28.15 -27.86
CA ALA A 199 -0.87 28.64 -29.22
C ALA A 199 -2.20 28.77 -29.97
N PHE A 200 -3.15 27.86 -29.75
CA PHE A 200 -4.47 27.93 -30.38
C PHE A 200 -5.32 29.05 -29.80
N ALA A 201 -5.28 29.26 -28.48
CA ALA A 201 -5.96 30.37 -27.82
C ALA A 201 -5.44 31.73 -28.32
N ASP A 202 -4.13 31.91 -28.41
CA ASP A 202 -3.52 33.19 -28.80
C ASP A 202 -3.66 33.50 -30.29
N LEU A 203 -3.51 32.50 -31.16
CA LEU A 203 -3.44 32.69 -32.61
C LEU A 203 -4.79 32.54 -33.32
N VAL A 204 -5.70 31.71 -32.80
CA VAL A 204 -6.97 31.38 -33.47
C VAL A 204 -8.16 31.98 -32.73
N MET A 205 -8.21 31.83 -31.40
CA MET A 205 -9.28 32.42 -30.58
C MET A 205 -8.89 33.83 -30.12
N GLN A 206 -8.77 34.78 -31.05
CA GLN A 206 -8.72 36.19 -30.66
C GLN A 206 -10.03 36.55 -29.93
N ARG A 207 -9.89 36.76 -28.61
CA ARG A 207 -10.92 36.97 -27.58
C ARG A 207 -12.30 37.43 -28.12
N PRO A 208 -13.41 36.75 -27.83
CA PRO A 208 -14.70 37.41 -27.82
C PRO A 208 -14.63 38.57 -26.81
N LEU A 209 -15.10 39.74 -27.25
CA LEU A 209 -15.15 40.97 -26.46
C LEU A 209 -15.65 40.70 -25.04
N ASP A 210 -14.96 41.29 -24.06
CA ASP A 210 -15.41 41.45 -22.67
C ASP A 210 -16.92 41.77 -22.66
N GLU A 211 -17.70 41.07 -21.83
CA GLU A 211 -19.18 41.16 -21.79
C GLU A 211 -19.65 42.62 -21.63
N ASN A 212 -18.82 43.44 -20.99
CA ASN A 212 -18.99 44.88 -20.85
C ASN A 212 -18.88 45.65 -22.18
N VAL A 213 -17.98 45.24 -23.08
CA VAL A 213 -17.79 45.89 -24.38
C VAL A 213 -18.88 45.48 -25.38
N GLN A 214 -19.36 44.22 -25.32
CA GLN A 214 -20.55 43.82 -26.09
C GLN A 214 -21.77 44.67 -25.74
N MET A 215 -21.99 44.93 -24.44
CA MET A 215 -23.07 45.80 -23.98
C MET A 215 -22.90 47.25 -24.48
N ILE A 216 -21.67 47.79 -24.47
CA ILE A 216 -21.37 49.15 -24.96
C ILE A 216 -21.64 49.28 -26.47
N ILE A 217 -21.34 48.26 -27.28
CA ILE A 217 -21.62 48.26 -28.72
C ILE A 217 -23.12 48.20 -28.99
N GLN A 218 -23.86 47.32 -28.29
CA GLN A 218 -25.32 47.26 -28.42
C GLN A 218 -26.00 48.58 -28.04
N GLN A 219 -25.50 49.26 -27.00
CA GLN A 219 -26.00 50.59 -26.61
C GLN A 219 -25.66 51.65 -27.67
N ARG A 220 -24.44 51.65 -28.23
CA ARG A 220 -24.04 52.58 -29.29
C ARG A 220 -24.84 52.41 -30.58
N ASP A 221 -25.13 51.17 -30.99
CA ASP A 221 -25.95 50.90 -32.17
C ASP A 221 -27.39 51.36 -31.96
N ARG A 222 -27.94 51.17 -30.75
CA ARG A 222 -29.27 51.67 -30.39
C ARG A 222 -29.33 53.19 -30.41
N ASP A 223 -28.31 53.87 -29.90
CA ASP A 223 -28.21 55.34 -29.93
C ASP A 223 -28.01 55.89 -31.34
N GLN A 224 -27.25 55.22 -32.21
CA GLN A 224 -27.10 55.61 -33.61
C GLN A 224 -28.40 55.42 -34.40
N LEU A 225 -29.13 54.32 -34.18
CA LEU A 225 -30.43 54.08 -34.80
C LEU A 225 -31.44 55.16 -34.39
N LEU A 226 -31.51 55.49 -33.10
CA LEU A 226 -32.37 56.57 -32.59
C LEU A 226 -32.00 57.93 -33.18
N ARG A 227 -30.70 58.24 -33.31
CA ARG A 227 -30.25 59.48 -33.97
C ARG A 227 -30.61 59.53 -35.46
N ARG A 228 -30.50 58.40 -36.18
CA ARG A 228 -30.92 58.31 -37.59
C ARG A 228 -32.44 58.47 -37.74
N MET A 229 -33.22 57.79 -36.90
CA MET A 229 -34.69 57.91 -36.88
C MET A 229 -35.13 59.35 -36.56
N SER A 230 -34.49 59.98 -35.58
CA SER A 230 -34.79 61.38 -35.23
C SER A 230 -34.41 62.36 -36.33
N GLY A 231 -33.31 62.12 -37.05
CA GLY A 231 -32.88 62.96 -38.18
C GLY A 231 -33.84 62.89 -39.38
N ASP A 232 -34.29 61.68 -39.73
CA ASP A 232 -35.24 61.45 -40.84
C ASP A 232 -36.66 61.95 -40.52
N MET A 233 -37.08 61.88 -39.25
CA MET A 233 -38.37 62.41 -38.81
C MET A 233 -38.42 63.94 -38.90
N ALA A 234 -37.36 64.63 -38.48
CA ALA A 234 -37.28 66.09 -38.51
C ALA A 234 -37.32 66.65 -39.94
N THR A 235 -36.69 65.96 -40.90
CA THR A 235 -36.69 66.36 -42.32
C THR A 235 -38.02 66.10 -43.01
N ARG A 236 -38.69 64.98 -42.70
CA ARG A 236 -39.97 64.62 -43.34
C ARG A 236 -41.17 65.41 -42.80
N VAL A 237 -41.21 65.70 -41.50
CA VAL A 237 -42.34 66.42 -40.88
C VAL A 237 -42.23 67.94 -41.11
N GLY A 238 -41.02 68.50 -41.13
CA GLY A 238 -40.81 69.93 -41.31
C GLY A 238 -41.19 70.47 -42.69
N GLY A 239 -40.95 69.69 -43.76
CA GLY A 239 -41.24 70.10 -45.14
C GLY A 239 -42.71 69.93 -45.54
N SER A 240 -43.34 68.82 -45.15
CA SER A 240 -44.68 68.48 -45.63
C SER A 240 -45.81 69.29 -44.97
N VAL A 241 -45.62 69.73 -43.73
CA VAL A 241 -46.64 70.50 -42.99
C VAL A 241 -46.66 71.96 -43.45
N ALA A 242 -45.50 72.55 -43.72
CA ALA A 242 -45.42 73.92 -44.21
C ALA A 242 -45.98 74.06 -45.64
N GLU A 243 -45.65 73.13 -46.54
CA GLU A 243 -46.10 73.17 -47.94
C GLU A 243 -47.62 72.93 -48.09
N ALA A 244 -48.21 72.10 -47.22
CA ALA A 244 -49.64 71.83 -47.22
C ALA A 244 -50.48 73.02 -46.72
N VAL A 245 -49.98 73.76 -45.71
CA VAL A 245 -50.67 74.93 -45.15
C VAL A 245 -50.55 76.14 -46.09
N GLU A 246 -49.40 76.31 -46.75
CA GLU A 246 -49.17 77.42 -47.68
C GLU A 246 -50.01 77.29 -48.97
N ARG A 247 -50.11 76.08 -49.56
CA ARG A 247 -50.93 75.84 -50.76
C ARG A 247 -52.43 76.05 -50.53
N SER A 248 -52.91 75.86 -49.31
CA SER A 248 -54.35 75.92 -49.01
C SER A 248 -54.87 77.34 -48.75
N LEU A 249 -53.99 78.32 -48.46
CA LEU A 249 -54.40 79.68 -48.08
C LEU A 249 -54.27 80.73 -49.20
N VAL A 250 -53.50 80.43 -50.26
CA VAL A 250 -53.27 81.35 -51.40
C VAL A 250 -54.51 81.61 -52.30
N PRO A 251 -55.41 80.66 -52.58
CA PRO A 251 -56.53 80.92 -53.50
C PRO A 251 -57.62 81.84 -52.92
N VAL A 252 -57.76 81.86 -51.60
CA VAL A 252 -58.82 82.59 -50.88
C VAL A 252 -58.58 84.10 -50.92
N THR A 253 -57.32 84.53 -50.86
CA THR A 253 -56.95 85.95 -50.92
C THR A 253 -57.02 86.54 -52.33
N GLN A 254 -56.82 85.73 -53.37
CA GLN A 254 -56.90 86.18 -54.77
C GLN A 254 -58.33 86.37 -55.28
N GLN A 255 -59.29 85.52 -54.87
CA GLN A 255 -60.69 85.64 -55.29
C GLN A 255 -61.41 86.85 -54.65
N MET A 256 -60.99 87.26 -53.46
CA MET A 256 -61.58 88.41 -52.74
C MET A 256 -61.22 89.76 -53.40
N SER A 257 -60.04 89.86 -54.02
CA SER A 257 -59.56 91.08 -54.71
C SER A 257 -60.28 91.32 -56.04
N GLN A 258 -60.60 90.25 -56.79
CA GLN A 258 -61.26 90.36 -58.09
C GLN A 258 -62.77 90.64 -58.00
N PHE A 259 -63.40 90.38 -56.85
CA PHE A 259 -64.84 90.61 -56.66
C PHE A 259 -65.17 92.08 -56.34
N ILE A 260 -64.19 92.88 -55.89
CA ILE A 260 -64.43 94.26 -55.42
C ILE A 260 -64.37 95.31 -56.57
N MET A 261 -63.95 94.95 -57.78
CA MET A 261 -63.69 95.95 -58.86
C MET A 261 -64.66 95.96 -60.06
N GLY A 262 -65.78 95.22 -60.07
CA GLY A 262 -66.59 95.16 -61.30
C GLY A 262 -68.06 94.82 -61.14
N GLN A 263 -68.87 95.80 -60.72
CA GLN A 263 -70.32 95.84 -61.00
C GLN A 263 -70.59 97.16 -61.71
N THR A 264 -70.97 97.22 -62.98
CA THR A 264 -72.35 97.19 -63.49
C THR A 264 -72.24 97.42 -65.00
N GLN A 265 -72.77 96.59 -65.91
CA GLN A 265 -74.15 96.75 -66.40
C GLN A 265 -74.60 95.53 -67.27
N ALA A 266 -73.93 94.38 -67.19
CA ALA A 266 -74.24 93.22 -68.05
C ALA A 266 -74.41 91.87 -67.32
N GLN A 267 -74.50 91.85 -65.98
CA GLN A 267 -74.65 90.61 -65.21
C GLN A 267 -76.09 90.38 -64.73
N ILE A 268 -77.02 90.26 -65.68
CA ILE A 268 -78.32 89.65 -65.39
C ILE A 268 -78.51 88.32 -66.14
N ASP A 269 -77.81 88.10 -67.27
CA ASP A 269 -77.88 86.82 -68.00
C ASP A 269 -76.74 85.82 -67.69
N GLY A 270 -75.56 86.29 -67.25
CA GLY A 270 -74.41 85.43 -66.95
C GLY A 270 -74.54 84.59 -65.67
N VAL A 271 -75.37 85.01 -64.72
CA VAL A 271 -75.50 84.40 -63.38
C VAL A 271 -76.10 82.99 -63.46
N SER A 272 -77.03 82.73 -64.39
CA SER A 272 -77.65 81.41 -64.56
C SER A 272 -76.67 80.37 -65.11
N THR A 273 -75.79 80.78 -66.03
CA THR A 273 -74.78 79.91 -66.63
C THR A 273 -73.65 79.59 -65.65
N ILE A 274 -73.20 80.59 -64.87
CA ILE A 274 -72.21 80.39 -63.82
C ILE A 274 -72.77 79.52 -62.70
N ALA A 275 -74.03 79.73 -62.28
CA ALA A 275 -74.66 78.89 -61.27
C ALA A 275 -74.78 77.42 -61.73
N GLN A 276 -75.13 77.16 -62.99
CA GLN A 276 -75.16 75.79 -63.52
C GLN A 276 -73.78 75.15 -63.65
N GLN A 277 -72.76 75.90 -64.08
CA GLN A 277 -71.38 75.40 -64.13
C GLN A 277 -70.80 75.18 -62.73
N PHE A 278 -71.09 76.08 -61.78
CA PHE A 278 -70.70 75.96 -60.39
C PHE A 278 -71.33 74.73 -59.75
N VAL A 279 -72.65 74.52 -59.93
CA VAL A 279 -73.34 73.34 -59.41
C VAL A 279 -72.77 72.06 -60.03
N ARG A 280 -72.46 72.04 -61.34
CA ARG A 280 -71.82 70.86 -61.97
C ARG A 280 -70.41 70.60 -61.47
N GLN A 281 -69.55 71.62 -61.40
CA GLN A 281 -68.18 71.46 -60.91
C GLN A 281 -68.15 71.11 -59.42
N MET A 282 -69.03 71.71 -58.61
CA MET A 282 -69.19 71.38 -57.20
C MET A 282 -69.67 69.94 -57.02
N ASN A 283 -70.65 69.46 -57.80
CA ASN A 283 -71.15 68.09 -57.69
C ASN A 283 -70.09 67.06 -58.12
N THR A 284 -69.29 67.35 -59.16
CA THR A 284 -68.19 66.48 -59.60
C THR A 284 -67.01 66.50 -58.63
N ALA A 285 -66.60 67.68 -58.15
CA ALA A 285 -65.46 67.82 -57.24
C ALA A 285 -65.77 67.33 -55.83
N LEU A 286 -66.91 67.72 -55.26
CA LEU A 286 -67.33 67.26 -53.94
C LEU A 286 -67.70 65.77 -53.96
N GLY A 287 -68.31 65.26 -55.04
CA GLY A 287 -68.66 63.85 -55.15
C GLY A 287 -67.45 62.94 -55.05
N ASN A 288 -66.39 63.24 -55.82
CA ASN A 288 -65.17 62.43 -55.81
C ASN A 288 -64.36 62.58 -54.51
N GLN A 289 -64.32 63.79 -53.93
CA GLN A 289 -63.63 64.04 -52.67
C GLN A 289 -64.34 63.40 -51.47
N LEU A 290 -65.67 63.44 -51.42
CA LEU A 290 -66.45 62.75 -50.38
C LEU A 290 -66.32 61.23 -50.48
N LEU A 291 -66.25 60.68 -51.70
CA LEU A 291 -65.97 59.26 -51.92
C LEU A 291 -64.60 58.85 -51.38
N GLN A 292 -63.54 59.61 -51.71
CA GLN A 292 -62.20 59.37 -51.16
C GLN A 292 -62.14 59.56 -49.64
N LEU A 293 -62.87 60.53 -49.10
CA LEU A 293 -62.97 60.73 -47.64
C LEU A 293 -63.63 59.53 -46.96
N GLY A 294 -64.71 58.99 -47.55
CA GLY A 294 -65.38 57.78 -47.05
C GLY A 294 -64.46 56.55 -47.08
N GLU A 295 -63.70 56.39 -48.15
CA GLU A 295 -62.77 55.27 -48.31
C GLU A 295 -61.60 55.35 -47.31
N THR A 296 -61.00 56.53 -47.16
CA THR A 296 -59.93 56.78 -46.17
C THR A 296 -60.42 56.64 -44.74
N LEU A 297 -61.62 57.14 -44.40
CA LEU A 297 -62.22 56.92 -43.08
C LEU A 297 -62.48 55.43 -42.81
N THR A 298 -62.90 54.68 -43.82
CA THR A 298 -63.12 53.23 -43.69
C THR A 298 -61.79 52.51 -43.43
N GLN A 299 -60.73 52.87 -44.16
CA GLN A 299 -59.40 52.30 -43.99
C GLN A 299 -58.79 52.65 -42.62
N VAL A 300 -58.98 53.88 -42.15
CA VAL A 300 -58.58 54.33 -40.82
C VAL A 300 -59.32 53.54 -39.74
N ASN A 301 -60.63 53.34 -39.88
CA ASN A 301 -61.43 52.57 -38.93
C ASN A 301 -60.95 51.11 -38.85
N GLN A 302 -60.65 50.50 -40.01
CA GLN A 302 -60.07 49.16 -40.09
C GLN A 302 -58.69 49.07 -39.42
N SER A 303 -57.83 50.07 -39.64
CA SER A 303 -56.52 50.15 -38.98
C SER A 303 -56.62 50.35 -37.47
N HIS A 304 -57.61 51.11 -37.00
CA HIS A 304 -57.86 51.26 -35.57
C HIS A 304 -58.32 49.95 -34.92
N GLN A 305 -59.12 49.15 -35.62
CA GLN A 305 -59.59 47.87 -35.12
C GLN A 305 -58.44 46.86 -34.97
N ILE A 306 -57.56 46.76 -35.97
CA ILE A 306 -56.36 45.90 -35.92
C ILE A 306 -55.40 46.34 -34.81
N ASN A 307 -55.21 47.65 -34.64
CA ASN A 307 -54.39 48.18 -33.55
C ASN A 307 -54.98 47.86 -32.17
N TYR A 308 -56.30 47.89 -32.02
CA TYR A 308 -56.97 47.50 -30.77
C TYR A 308 -56.73 46.04 -30.43
N GLU A 309 -56.83 45.14 -31.42
CA GLU A 309 -56.55 43.70 -31.23
C GLU A 309 -55.08 43.45 -30.86
N SER A 310 -54.14 44.15 -31.51
CA SER A 310 -52.71 44.05 -31.18
C SER A 310 -52.40 44.56 -29.77
N LEU A 311 -53.04 45.66 -29.34
CA LEU A 311 -52.85 46.23 -28.01
C LEU A 311 -53.43 45.31 -26.93
N GLN A 312 -54.55 44.65 -27.22
CA GLN A 312 -55.13 43.63 -26.34
C GLN A 312 -54.24 42.38 -26.24
N GLY A 313 -53.65 41.93 -27.35
CA GLY A 313 -52.68 40.83 -27.36
C GLY A 313 -51.41 41.15 -26.56
N ALA A 314 -50.91 42.38 -26.67
CA ALA A 314 -49.76 42.85 -25.89
C ALA A 314 -50.07 42.90 -24.38
N MET A 315 -51.27 43.35 -24.00
CA MET A 315 -51.73 43.32 -22.61
C MET A 315 -51.83 41.89 -22.06
N ALA A 316 -52.37 40.94 -22.83
CA ALA A 316 -52.45 39.54 -22.41
C ALA A 316 -51.07 38.90 -22.22
N ALA A 317 -50.10 39.22 -23.10
CA ALA A 317 -48.73 38.76 -22.96
C ALA A 317 -48.03 39.38 -21.73
N ALA A 318 -48.30 40.65 -21.43
CA ALA A 318 -47.79 41.31 -20.22
C ALA A 318 -48.34 40.68 -18.94
N ASP A 319 -49.62 40.28 -18.94
CA ASP A 319 -50.27 39.62 -17.82
C ASP A 319 -49.65 38.23 -17.56
N GLN A 320 -49.40 37.45 -18.63
CA GLN A 320 -48.67 36.18 -18.52
C GLN A 320 -47.24 36.35 -17.99
N LEU A 321 -46.55 37.42 -18.40
CA LEU A 321 -45.20 37.70 -17.90
C LEU A 321 -45.22 38.05 -16.40
N MET A 322 -46.24 38.79 -15.94
CA MET A 322 -46.40 39.08 -14.51
C MET A 322 -46.66 37.81 -13.69
N ASP A 323 -47.50 36.90 -14.19
CA ASP A 323 -47.77 35.61 -13.56
C ASP A 323 -46.52 34.71 -13.49
N GLN A 324 -45.76 34.64 -14.58
CA GLN A 324 -44.47 33.95 -14.60
C GLN A 324 -43.45 34.57 -13.63
N MET A 325 -43.43 35.90 -13.49
CA MET A 325 -42.53 36.58 -12.57
C MET A 325 -42.83 36.21 -11.11
N ALA A 326 -44.11 36.08 -10.76
CA ALA A 326 -44.53 35.60 -9.45
C ALA A 326 -44.06 34.15 -9.19
N HIS A 327 -44.19 33.27 -10.19
CA HIS A 327 -43.67 31.90 -10.10
C HIS A 327 -42.14 31.84 -9.94
N VAL A 328 -41.39 32.70 -10.64
CA VAL A 328 -39.93 32.80 -10.50
C VAL A 328 -39.52 33.27 -9.11
N GLN A 329 -40.23 34.24 -8.53
CA GLN A 329 -39.97 34.67 -7.14
C GLN A 329 -40.20 33.53 -6.14
N GLN A 330 -41.28 32.78 -6.29
CA GLN A 330 -41.59 31.63 -5.44
C GLN A 330 -40.54 30.51 -5.58
N ALA A 331 -40.07 30.25 -6.81
CA ALA A 331 -39.00 29.28 -7.04
C ALA A 331 -37.69 29.72 -6.37
N ASN A 332 -37.37 31.01 -6.40
CA ASN A 332 -36.20 31.55 -5.71
C ASN A 332 -36.27 31.38 -4.19
N GLU A 333 -37.42 31.61 -3.56
CA GLU A 333 -37.60 31.33 -2.14
C GLU A 333 -37.34 29.85 -1.82
N GLN A 334 -37.90 28.92 -2.61
CA GLN A 334 -37.68 27.50 -2.41
C GLN A 334 -36.21 27.08 -2.57
N ILE A 335 -35.51 27.67 -3.54
CA ILE A 335 -34.08 27.44 -3.74
C ILE A 335 -33.28 27.90 -2.52
N MET A 336 -33.60 29.07 -1.96
CA MET A 336 -32.92 29.57 -0.76
C MET A 336 -33.16 28.66 0.45
N THR A 337 -34.39 28.21 0.68
CA THR A 337 -34.69 27.26 1.76
C THR A 337 -33.93 25.93 1.58
N ARG A 338 -33.78 25.44 0.34
CA ARG A 338 -32.97 24.24 0.07
C ARG A 338 -31.49 24.48 0.31
N PHE A 339 -30.97 25.64 -0.06
CA PHE A 339 -29.58 26.01 0.18
C PHE A 339 -29.26 26.07 1.68
N GLU A 340 -30.15 26.65 2.49
CA GLU A 340 -30.00 26.66 3.94
C GLU A 340 -29.96 25.23 4.52
N GLY A 341 -30.86 24.35 4.08
CA GLY A 341 -30.85 22.95 4.49
C GLY A 341 -29.59 22.19 4.07
N TYR A 342 -29.04 22.48 2.89
CA TYR A 342 -27.79 21.90 2.42
C TYR A 342 -26.59 22.37 3.24
N ILE A 343 -26.52 23.66 3.57
CA ILE A 343 -25.47 24.22 4.43
C ILE A 343 -25.51 23.56 5.80
N SER A 344 -26.69 23.43 6.42
CA SER A 344 -26.83 22.75 7.71
C SER A 344 -26.36 21.29 7.65
N SER A 345 -26.71 20.56 6.59
CA SER A 345 -26.28 19.15 6.42
C SER A 345 -24.76 19.04 6.23
N MET A 346 -24.15 20.03 5.56
CA MET A 346 -22.71 20.11 5.34
C MET A 346 -21.95 20.40 6.64
N GLU A 347 -22.49 21.27 7.51
CA GLU A 347 -21.93 21.53 8.83
C GLU A 347 -21.95 20.27 9.72
N ASP A 348 -23.05 19.51 9.71
CA ASP A 348 -23.15 18.25 10.43
C ASP A 348 -22.19 17.18 9.89
N ALA A 349 -22.04 17.10 8.56
CA ALA A 349 -21.07 16.22 7.92
C ALA A 349 -19.62 16.59 8.29
N GLN A 350 -19.28 17.89 8.33
CA GLN A 350 -17.96 18.35 8.77
C GLN A 350 -17.68 17.98 10.23
N ARG A 351 -18.64 18.20 11.13
CA ARG A 351 -18.49 17.85 12.56
C ARG A 351 -18.29 16.34 12.75
N ASN A 352 -19.04 15.52 12.03
CA ASN A 352 -18.87 14.06 12.07
C ASN A 352 -17.51 13.63 11.50
N ASN A 353 -17.03 14.29 10.46
CA ASN A 353 -15.72 13.99 9.87
C ASN A 353 -14.57 14.36 10.83
N ASP A 354 -14.65 15.49 11.53
CA ASP A 354 -13.68 15.86 12.57
C ASP A 354 -13.67 14.86 13.73
N ALA A 355 -14.85 14.41 14.18
CA ALA A 355 -14.96 13.37 15.20
C ALA A 355 -14.35 12.05 14.73
N PHE A 356 -14.57 11.66 13.47
CA PHE A 356 -13.99 10.45 12.88
C PHE A 356 -12.47 10.53 12.79
N LEU A 357 -11.91 11.66 12.33
CA LEU A 357 -10.46 11.86 12.26
C LEU A 357 -9.81 11.83 13.64
N THR A 358 -10.45 12.45 14.63
CA THR A 358 -9.97 12.46 16.02
C THR A 358 -9.98 11.05 16.61
N HIS A 359 -11.09 10.33 16.44
CA HIS A 359 -11.21 8.94 16.92
C HIS A 359 -10.26 7.99 16.18
N GLY A 360 -10.11 8.15 14.87
CA GLY A 360 -9.16 7.39 14.06
C GLY A 360 -7.71 7.59 14.50
N SER A 361 -7.32 8.82 14.83
CA SER A 361 -6.01 9.15 15.40
C SER A 361 -5.79 8.49 16.77
N GLN A 362 -6.82 8.50 17.62
CA GLN A 362 -6.78 7.84 18.93
C GLN A 362 -6.62 6.31 18.80
N VAL A 363 -7.36 5.68 17.88
CA VAL A 363 -7.25 4.24 17.61
C VAL A 363 -5.88 3.88 17.04
N LEU A 364 -5.36 4.66 16.10
CA LEU A 364 -4.02 4.45 15.52
C LEU A 364 -2.94 4.59 16.59
N SER A 365 -3.03 5.60 17.45
CA SER A 365 -2.10 5.80 18.57
C SER A 365 -2.15 4.63 19.56
N GLY A 366 -3.36 4.13 19.88
CA GLY A 366 -3.54 2.94 20.70
C GLY A 366 -2.99 1.66 20.06
N MET A 367 -3.14 1.50 18.74
CA MET A 367 -2.56 0.39 17.98
C MET A 367 -1.04 0.44 17.98
N ILE A 368 -0.43 1.61 17.79
CA ILE A 368 1.03 1.79 17.84
C ILE A 368 1.55 1.41 19.23
N ALA A 369 0.94 1.93 20.30
CA ALA A 369 1.32 1.59 21.67
C ALA A 369 1.18 0.08 21.96
N SER A 370 0.10 -0.56 21.48
CA SER A 370 -0.09 -2.01 21.63
C SER A 370 0.91 -2.83 20.81
N ALA A 371 1.29 -2.36 19.62
CA ALA A 371 2.31 -2.99 18.79
C ALA A 371 3.71 -2.90 19.43
N GLU A 372 4.03 -1.76 20.06
CA GLU A 372 5.26 -1.61 20.85
C GLU A 372 5.29 -2.56 22.05
N GLU A 373 4.17 -2.70 22.77
CA GLU A 373 4.05 -3.64 23.88
C GLU A 373 4.18 -5.11 23.43
N GLN A 374 3.56 -5.49 22.30
CA GLN A 374 3.71 -6.82 21.72
C GLN A 374 5.16 -7.09 21.28
N ASN A 375 5.84 -6.12 20.68
CA ASN A 375 7.25 -6.27 20.32
C ASN A 375 8.12 -6.45 21.57
N ALA A 376 7.86 -5.70 22.64
CA ALA A 376 8.56 -5.87 23.92
C ALA A 376 8.31 -7.25 24.55
N LEU A 377 7.08 -7.78 24.45
CA LEU A 377 6.76 -9.14 24.89
C LEU A 377 7.45 -10.21 24.04
N LEU A 378 7.49 -10.04 22.71
CA LEU A 378 8.20 -10.94 21.81
C LEU A 378 9.70 -10.96 22.09
N ASP A 379 10.31 -9.80 22.40
CA ASP A 379 11.72 -9.74 22.78
C ASP A 379 11.98 -10.42 24.14
N LYS A 380 11.08 -10.26 25.12
CA LYS A 380 11.15 -11.03 26.38
C LYS A 380 11.07 -12.54 26.13
N ILE A 381 10.15 -12.99 25.27
CA ILE A 381 10.03 -14.41 24.90
C ILE A 381 11.29 -14.91 24.20
N ARG A 382 11.85 -14.14 23.27
CA ARG A 382 13.10 -14.48 22.58
C ARG A 382 14.28 -14.58 23.54
N ASN A 383 14.37 -13.66 24.50
CA ASN A 383 15.42 -13.69 25.52
C ASN A 383 15.25 -14.91 26.43
N HIS A 384 14.03 -15.19 26.87
CA HIS A 384 13.75 -16.38 27.67
C HIS A 384 14.03 -17.68 26.90
N GLN A 385 13.72 -17.73 25.60
CA GLN A 385 14.04 -18.87 24.75
C GLN A 385 15.56 -19.05 24.59
N ARG A 386 16.32 -17.96 24.54
CA ARG A 386 17.79 -18.00 24.48
C ARG A 386 18.39 -18.46 25.81
N GLU A 387 17.88 -17.97 26.94
CA GLU A 387 18.25 -18.45 28.28
C GLU A 387 17.96 -19.94 28.43
N LEU A 388 16.77 -20.39 28.04
CA LEU A 388 16.37 -21.80 28.14
C LEU A 388 17.23 -22.71 27.23
N GLN A 389 17.70 -22.21 26.07
CA GLN A 389 18.68 -22.91 25.25
C GLN A 389 20.06 -23.02 25.92
N VAL A 390 20.50 -21.98 26.63
CA VAL A 390 21.74 -22.00 27.40
C VAL A 390 21.61 -22.99 28.56
N ASP A 391 20.51 -22.93 29.33
CA ASP A 391 20.23 -23.86 30.42
C ASP A 391 20.16 -25.31 29.94
N MET A 392 19.53 -25.57 28.78
CA MET A 392 19.49 -26.90 28.18
C MET A 392 20.88 -27.41 27.79
N ARG A 393 21.75 -26.52 27.30
CA ARG A 393 23.13 -26.86 26.97
C ARG A 393 23.95 -27.14 28.23
N ASP A 394 23.81 -26.31 29.24
CA ASP A 394 24.49 -26.47 30.53
C ASP A 394 23.99 -27.72 31.26
N TYR A 395 22.70 -28.05 31.15
CA TYR A 395 22.13 -29.31 31.65
C TYR A 395 22.69 -30.53 30.90
N ALA A 396 22.82 -30.46 29.57
CA ALA A 396 23.41 -31.53 28.79
C ALA A 396 24.89 -31.76 29.15
N ASP A 397 25.66 -30.68 29.32
CA ASP A 397 27.06 -30.74 29.74
C ASP A 397 27.19 -31.25 31.18
N TRP A 398 26.36 -30.78 32.11
CA TRP A 398 26.28 -31.29 33.47
C TRP A 398 25.93 -32.79 33.49
N SER A 399 24.93 -33.20 32.72
CA SER A 399 24.49 -34.59 32.62
C SER A 399 25.61 -35.50 32.09
N SER A 400 26.33 -35.04 31.06
CA SER A 400 27.51 -35.74 30.53
C SER A 400 28.63 -35.87 31.57
N ARG A 401 28.91 -34.80 32.33
CA ARG A 401 29.90 -34.82 33.42
C ARG A 401 29.45 -35.73 34.57
N ALA A 402 28.18 -35.68 34.95
CA ALA A 402 27.60 -36.54 35.98
C ALA A 402 27.66 -38.01 35.57
N LEU A 403 27.30 -38.33 34.32
CA LEU A 403 27.41 -39.68 33.77
C LEU A 403 28.86 -40.17 33.77
N SER A 404 29.81 -39.32 33.36
CA SER A 404 31.24 -39.62 33.38
C SER A 404 31.76 -39.84 34.80
N ALA A 405 31.32 -39.03 35.77
CA ALA A 405 31.69 -39.18 37.18
C ALA A 405 31.12 -40.48 37.78
N VAL A 406 29.85 -40.80 37.50
CA VAL A 406 29.22 -42.07 37.91
C VAL A 406 29.93 -43.27 37.29
N GLN A 407 30.33 -43.18 36.02
CA GLN A 407 31.04 -44.25 35.33
C GLN A 407 32.47 -44.44 35.85
N THR A 408 33.14 -43.35 36.24
CA THR A 408 34.44 -43.39 36.91
C THR A 408 34.32 -43.99 38.31
N GLN A 409 33.30 -43.58 39.08
CA GLN A 409 33.02 -44.13 40.40
C GLN A 409 32.63 -45.62 40.35
N SER A 410 31.93 -46.06 39.31
CA SER A 410 31.66 -47.50 39.07
C SER A 410 32.96 -48.29 38.84
N LYS A 411 33.93 -47.70 38.13
CA LYS A 411 35.25 -48.32 37.91
C LYS A 411 36.06 -48.40 39.20
N ASP A 412 36.01 -47.36 40.04
CA ASP A 412 36.63 -47.38 41.36
C ASP A 412 35.94 -48.35 42.32
N LEU A 413 34.61 -48.52 42.23
CA LEU A 413 33.87 -49.48 43.04
C LEU A 413 34.22 -50.94 42.66
N ALA A 414 34.48 -51.20 41.38
CA ALA A 414 34.99 -52.50 40.92
C ALA A 414 36.41 -52.78 41.46
N GLN A 415 37.28 -51.75 41.49
CA GLN A 415 38.61 -51.82 42.08
C GLN A 415 38.55 -52.08 43.59
N VAL A 416 37.71 -51.36 44.32
CA VAL A 416 37.48 -51.56 45.76
C VAL A 416 36.94 -52.95 46.06
N SER A 417 36.03 -53.48 45.24
CA SER A 417 35.55 -54.87 45.37
C SER A 417 36.68 -55.89 45.21
N GLN A 418 37.60 -55.65 44.26
CA GLN A 418 38.77 -56.51 44.06
C GLN A 418 39.76 -56.42 45.23
N ASP A 419 40.00 -55.23 45.77
CA ASP A 419 40.85 -55.02 46.94
C ASP A 419 40.24 -55.59 48.21
N MET A 420 38.91 -55.53 48.34
CA MET A 420 38.16 -56.14 49.44
C MET A 420 38.23 -57.67 49.37
N LYS A 421 38.15 -58.27 48.16
CA LYS A 421 38.39 -59.70 47.95
C LYS A 421 39.81 -60.11 48.35
N LYS A 422 40.82 -59.33 47.94
CA LYS A 422 42.22 -59.57 48.28
C LYS A 422 42.49 -59.44 49.78
N SER A 423 41.83 -58.49 50.43
CA SER A 423 41.87 -58.29 51.88
C SER A 423 41.20 -59.44 52.62
N ALA A 424 40.06 -59.93 52.15
CA ALA A 424 39.38 -61.11 52.70
C ALA A 424 40.23 -62.38 52.59
N GLU A 425 40.91 -62.59 51.45
CA GLU A 425 41.86 -63.70 51.27
C GLU A 425 43.06 -63.60 52.21
N THR A 426 43.59 -62.39 52.41
CA THR A 426 44.70 -62.15 53.34
C THR A 426 44.29 -62.35 54.80
N LEU A 427 43.09 -61.88 55.17
CA LEU A 427 42.52 -62.07 56.49
C LEU A 427 42.26 -63.56 56.78
N GLY A 428 41.71 -64.31 55.81
CA GLY A 428 41.51 -65.75 55.93
C GLY A 428 42.81 -66.52 56.13
N LYS A 429 43.88 -66.14 55.41
CA LYS A 429 45.22 -66.71 55.64
C LYS A 429 45.75 -66.39 57.03
N SER A 430 45.63 -65.15 57.48
CA SER A 430 46.07 -64.72 58.81
C SER A 430 45.30 -65.45 59.94
N TYR A 431 43.99 -65.59 59.79
CA TYR A 431 43.14 -66.32 60.73
C TYR A 431 43.54 -67.81 60.82
N ASN A 432 43.78 -68.48 59.69
CA ASN A 432 44.28 -69.86 59.71
C ASN A 432 45.63 -70.00 60.43
N THR A 433 46.56 -69.07 60.18
CA THR A 433 47.86 -69.04 60.87
C THR A 433 47.69 -68.81 62.38
N PHE A 434 46.80 -67.90 62.78
CA PHE A 434 46.50 -67.63 64.18
C PHE A 434 45.91 -68.86 64.89
N VAL A 435 44.94 -69.54 64.27
CA VAL A 435 44.33 -70.76 64.81
C VAL A 435 45.37 -71.89 64.93
N GLN A 436 46.27 -72.05 63.95
CA GLN A 436 47.39 -73.00 64.05
C GLN A 436 48.34 -72.65 65.21
N ASN A 437 48.68 -71.38 65.37
CA ASN A 437 49.57 -70.94 66.45
C ASN A 437 48.94 -71.14 67.83
N ILE A 438 47.65 -70.83 68.00
CA ILE A 438 46.92 -71.15 69.23
C ILE A 438 46.88 -72.65 69.47
N GLY A 439 46.51 -73.45 68.46
CA GLY A 439 46.43 -74.90 68.60
C GLY A 439 47.78 -75.51 69.02
N SER A 440 48.88 -75.06 68.41
CA SER A 440 50.21 -75.51 68.77
C SER A 440 50.67 -75.01 70.15
N GLY A 441 50.37 -73.76 70.50
CA GLY A 441 50.71 -73.17 71.79
C GLY A 441 49.99 -73.84 72.95
N LEU A 442 48.67 -74.04 72.81
CA LEU A 442 47.85 -74.71 73.83
C LEU A 442 48.29 -76.15 74.03
N ASN A 443 48.57 -76.89 72.96
CA ASN A 443 49.02 -78.29 73.05
C ASN A 443 50.39 -78.40 73.75
N LYS A 444 51.29 -77.44 73.52
CA LYS A 444 52.58 -77.37 74.21
C LYS A 444 52.43 -77.00 75.69
N SER A 445 51.55 -76.07 76.02
CA SER A 445 51.29 -75.68 77.41
C SER A 445 50.60 -76.78 78.21
N VAL A 446 49.67 -77.54 77.61
CA VAL A 446 49.05 -78.72 78.23
C VAL A 446 50.09 -79.83 78.46
N GLY A 447 50.96 -80.09 77.48
CA GLY A 447 52.04 -81.07 77.66
C GLY A 447 53.00 -80.71 78.80
N LEU A 448 53.42 -79.44 78.88
CA LEU A 448 54.26 -78.95 79.98
C LEU A 448 53.55 -78.98 81.34
N PHE A 449 52.23 -78.78 81.37
CA PHE A 449 51.44 -78.91 82.58
C PHE A 449 51.38 -80.37 83.07
N ASP A 450 51.10 -81.31 82.16
CA ASP A 450 51.00 -82.74 82.48
C ASP A 450 52.34 -83.30 82.98
N GLU A 451 53.45 -82.92 82.35
CA GLU A 451 54.80 -83.33 82.77
C GLU A 451 55.15 -82.81 84.17
N ASN A 452 54.82 -81.54 84.46
CA ASN A 452 55.06 -80.95 85.79
C ASN A 452 54.14 -81.53 86.87
N VAL A 453 52.86 -81.76 86.58
CA VAL A 453 51.93 -82.39 87.55
C VAL A 453 52.38 -83.80 87.89
N ASN A 454 52.81 -84.59 86.89
CA ASN A 454 53.37 -85.92 87.14
C ASN A 454 54.66 -85.86 87.98
N SER A 455 55.53 -84.87 87.74
CA SER A 455 56.72 -84.67 88.58
C SER A 455 56.35 -84.34 90.04
N VAL A 456 55.36 -83.47 90.26
CA VAL A 456 54.90 -83.10 91.61
C VAL A 456 54.28 -84.31 92.31
N LEU A 457 53.41 -85.06 91.64
CA LEU A 457 52.76 -86.25 92.20
C LEU A 457 53.79 -87.33 92.57
N ASN A 458 54.80 -87.55 91.73
CA ASN A 458 55.87 -88.50 92.02
C ASN A 458 56.71 -88.08 93.24
N ALA A 459 57.12 -86.82 93.31
CA ALA A 459 57.89 -86.30 94.44
C ALA A 459 57.12 -86.42 95.77
N LEU A 460 55.81 -86.13 95.74
CA LEU A 460 54.93 -86.21 96.90
C LEU A 460 54.70 -87.66 97.34
N ASN A 461 54.54 -88.58 96.37
CA ASN A 461 54.38 -90.00 96.63
C ASN A 461 55.64 -90.65 97.24
N GLU A 462 56.84 -90.32 96.72
CA GLU A 462 58.10 -90.80 97.32
C GLU A 462 58.28 -90.30 98.76
N ARG A 463 57.94 -89.04 99.03
CA ARG A 463 58.05 -88.47 100.38
C ARG A 463 57.03 -89.05 101.35
N LEU A 464 55.79 -89.30 100.90
CA LEU A 464 54.79 -90.01 101.70
C LEU A 464 55.26 -91.42 102.06
N LYS A 465 55.88 -92.14 101.12
CA LYS A 465 56.51 -93.44 101.40
C LYS A 465 57.63 -93.33 102.43
N ALA A 466 58.47 -92.30 102.35
CA ALA A 466 59.52 -92.05 103.33
C ALA A 466 58.97 -91.77 104.74
N ILE A 467 57.84 -91.06 104.85
CA ILE A 467 57.15 -90.81 106.12
C ILE A 467 56.50 -92.08 106.67
N GLN A 468 55.85 -92.89 105.82
CA GLN A 468 55.29 -94.19 106.23
C GLN A 468 56.38 -95.14 106.74
N ALA A 469 57.52 -95.22 106.06
CA ALA A 469 58.64 -96.06 106.48
C ALA A 469 59.24 -95.62 107.83
N ALA A 470 59.24 -94.32 108.13
CA ALA A 470 59.71 -93.79 109.42
C ALA A 470 58.70 -94.02 110.57
N ALA A 471 57.41 -94.11 110.27
CA ALA A 471 56.36 -94.38 111.26
C ALA A 471 56.29 -95.85 111.73
N GLU A 472 56.84 -96.80 110.95
CA GLU A 472 56.84 -98.24 111.30
C GLU A 472 57.99 -98.66 112.24
N VAL A 473 58.97 -97.80 112.51
CA VAL A 473 60.08 -98.09 113.43
C VAL A 473 59.68 -97.79 114.88
N LYS A 474 59.45 -98.84 115.68
CA LYS A 474 59.20 -98.75 117.13
C LYS A 474 60.36 -98.06 117.85
N GLY A 475 60.16 -96.80 118.24
CA GLY A 475 61.14 -95.99 118.98
C GLY A 475 61.71 -94.80 118.20
N ALA A 476 61.01 -94.28 117.19
CA ALA A 476 61.43 -93.08 116.47
C ALA A 476 61.24 -91.81 117.33
N ASP A 477 62.36 -91.17 117.69
CA ASP A 477 62.43 -89.88 118.39
C ASP A 477 61.63 -88.79 117.67
N SER A 478 60.91 -87.96 118.45
CA SER A 478 60.12 -86.82 117.94
C SER A 478 60.92 -85.89 117.01
N GLU A 479 62.25 -85.84 117.12
CA GLU A 479 63.13 -85.08 116.21
C GLU A 479 63.12 -85.59 114.76
N SER A 480 63.02 -86.90 114.53
CA SER A 480 62.99 -87.48 113.17
C SER A 480 61.70 -87.10 112.43
N LEU A 481 60.57 -87.20 113.14
CA LEU A 481 59.25 -86.79 112.62
C LEU A 481 59.20 -85.28 112.35
N ILE A 482 59.76 -84.46 113.23
CA ILE A 482 59.84 -83.00 113.03
C ILE A 482 60.72 -82.66 111.81
N GLY A 483 61.86 -83.34 111.64
CA GLY A 483 62.73 -83.16 110.46
C GLY A 483 62.03 -83.53 109.15
N GLN A 484 61.23 -84.60 109.15
CA GLN A 484 60.44 -84.98 107.97
C GLN A 484 59.25 -84.06 107.70
N MET A 485 58.59 -83.53 108.74
CA MET A 485 57.55 -82.52 108.58
C MET A 485 58.11 -81.19 108.05
N ALA A 486 59.30 -80.77 108.51
CA ALA A 486 59.99 -79.61 107.96
C ALA A 486 60.37 -79.81 106.48
N ALA A 487 60.81 -81.01 106.11
CA ALA A 487 61.07 -81.35 104.71
C ALA A 487 59.79 -81.36 103.85
N LEU A 488 58.66 -81.86 104.39
CA LEU A 488 57.36 -81.80 103.71
C LEU A 488 56.93 -80.34 103.49
N GLN A 489 57.10 -79.50 104.50
CA GLN A 489 56.80 -78.07 104.43
C GLN A 489 57.68 -77.37 103.38
N HIS A 490 58.97 -77.74 103.27
CA HIS A 490 59.83 -77.24 102.21
C HIS A 490 59.33 -77.68 100.82
N THR A 491 58.95 -78.95 100.64
CA THR A 491 58.42 -79.42 99.34
C THR A 491 57.10 -78.74 98.97
N MET A 492 56.22 -78.47 99.93
CA MET A 492 54.99 -77.70 99.69
C MET A 492 55.30 -76.26 99.29
N THR A 493 56.36 -75.68 99.84
CA THR A 493 56.85 -74.34 99.47
C THR A 493 57.42 -74.34 98.05
N ASP A 494 58.18 -75.37 97.67
CA ASP A 494 58.70 -75.52 96.31
C ASP A 494 57.58 -75.74 95.28
N ILE A 495 56.54 -76.50 95.64
CA ILE A 495 55.33 -76.68 94.83
C ILE A 495 54.60 -75.34 94.65
N ALA A 496 54.44 -74.56 95.73
CA ALA A 496 53.82 -73.23 95.65
C ALA A 496 54.61 -72.30 94.72
N ALA A 497 55.95 -72.28 94.81
CA ALA A 497 56.81 -71.48 93.93
C ALA A 497 56.76 -71.95 92.46
N CYS A 498 56.58 -73.25 92.22
CA CYS A 498 56.38 -73.79 90.87
C CYS A 498 55.05 -73.32 90.27
N LEU A 499 53.95 -73.40 91.03
CA LEU A 499 52.63 -72.94 90.60
C LEU A 499 52.61 -71.42 90.34
N GLU A 500 53.32 -70.64 91.14
CA GLU A 500 53.44 -69.19 90.94
C GLU A 500 54.21 -68.86 89.65
N LYS A 501 55.29 -69.60 89.34
CA LYS A 501 56.01 -69.46 88.05
C LYS A 501 55.14 -69.83 86.85
N ILE A 502 54.27 -70.84 86.98
CA ILE A 502 53.32 -71.22 85.92
C ILE A 502 52.30 -70.09 85.72
N GLY A 503 51.73 -69.55 86.80
CA GLY A 503 50.82 -68.40 86.75
C GLY A 503 51.45 -67.19 86.06
N ALA A 504 52.70 -66.87 86.38
CA ALA A 504 53.42 -65.76 85.75
C ALA A 504 53.74 -65.99 84.26
N LYS A 505 54.06 -67.22 83.84
CA LYS A 505 54.28 -67.55 82.42
C LYS A 505 52.99 -67.50 81.60
N LEU A 506 51.90 -68.06 82.13
CA LEU A 506 50.58 -68.00 81.50
C LEU A 506 50.10 -66.54 81.36
N SER A 507 50.29 -65.70 82.37
CA SER A 507 49.92 -64.28 82.27
C SER A 507 50.74 -63.56 81.19
N LYS A 508 52.01 -63.94 81.00
CA LYS A 508 52.90 -63.32 80.02
C LYS A 508 52.58 -63.74 78.58
N GLU A 509 52.19 -65.00 78.36
CA GLU A 509 51.71 -65.46 77.06
C GLU A 509 50.36 -64.84 76.70
N VAL A 510 49.43 -64.72 77.66
CA VAL A 510 48.13 -64.06 77.45
C VAL A 510 48.28 -62.56 77.19
N ALA A 511 49.30 -61.89 77.75
CA ALA A 511 49.59 -60.49 77.46
C ALA A 511 50.33 -60.25 76.13
N SER A 512 50.82 -61.31 75.47
CA SER A 512 51.54 -61.24 74.18
C SER A 512 50.69 -61.65 72.97
N VAL A 513 49.43 -62.02 73.22
CA VAL A 513 48.34 -62.20 72.26
C VAL A 513 47.42 -60.99 72.37
#